data_AF-A0A3R7F1M2-F1
#
_entry.id   AF-A0A3R7F1M2-F1
#
_cell.length_a   1.000
_cell.length_b   1.000
_cell.length_c   1.000
_cell.angle_alpha   90.00
_cell.angle_beta   90.00
_cell.angle_gamma   90.00
#
_symmetry.space_group_name_H-M   'P 1'
#
loop_
_entity.id
_entity.type
_entity.pdbx_description
1 polymer ?
#
loop_
_entity_poly.entity_id
_entity_poly.type
_entity_poly.pdbx_seq_one_letter_code
_entity_poly.pdbx_strand_id
1 'polypeptide(L)'
;KVGGIDKDDLGLVKIRDARAHETMCNPLGQARVLNKERTDLNIILGLCIGHDILFTKYSDAPVTTLAVKDRVLAHNPLGAVYSGYYLKNVFGME
;
A
#
# COMPACT_ATOMS: atom_id res chain seq x y z
N LYS A 1 9.58 7.03 -6.54
CA LYS A 1 9.08 6.12 -5.48
C LYS A 1 9.70 6.57 -4.17
N VAL A 2 8.90 6.94 -3.17
CA VAL A 2 9.38 7.42 -1.85
C VAL A 2 8.93 6.46 -0.75
N GLY A 3 9.67 6.41 0.37
CA GLY A 3 9.26 5.67 1.56
C GLY A 3 9.78 4.24 1.69
N GLY A 4 10.82 3.84 0.97
CA GLY A 4 11.59 2.63 1.35
C GLY A 4 12.58 2.98 2.46
N ILE A 5 12.58 2.21 3.56
CA ILE A 5 13.52 2.37 4.67
C ILE A 5 14.05 0.98 5.10
N ASP A 6 15.25 0.89 5.65
CA ASP A 6 15.74 -0.38 6.21
C ASP A 6 14.87 -0.78 7.41
N LYS A 7 14.66 -2.08 7.60
CA LYS A 7 14.05 -2.63 8.80
C LYS A 7 14.85 -2.32 10.07
N ASP A 8 16.17 -2.21 9.97
CA ASP A 8 17.03 -1.84 11.10
C ASP A 8 16.65 -0.46 11.67
N ASP A 9 16.36 0.51 10.79
CA ASP A 9 15.94 1.87 11.19
C ASP A 9 14.60 1.87 11.94
N LEU A 10 13.81 0.80 11.79
CA LEU A 10 12.52 0.60 12.43
C LEU A 10 12.60 -0.36 13.62
N GLY A 11 13.77 -0.91 13.93
CA GLY A 11 13.95 -1.95 14.95
C GLY A 11 13.19 -3.25 14.64
N LEU A 12 12.95 -3.54 13.35
CA LEU A 12 12.19 -4.71 12.91
C LEU A 12 13.10 -5.91 12.62
N VAL A 13 12.60 -7.10 12.93
CA VAL A 13 13.30 -8.35 12.62
C VAL A 13 13.33 -8.58 11.10
N LYS A 14 14.53 -8.87 10.59
CA LYS A 14 14.77 -9.29 9.21
C LYS A 14 14.47 -10.78 9.04
N ILE A 15 13.85 -11.14 7.92
CA ILE A 15 13.35 -12.49 7.66
C ILE A 15 14.38 -13.33 6.91
N ARG A 16 15.19 -12.71 6.05
CA ARG A 16 16.13 -13.43 5.17
C ARG A 16 17.53 -13.54 5.75
N ASP A 17 18.21 -12.41 5.90
CA ASP A 17 19.56 -12.33 6.44
C ASP A 17 19.64 -11.08 7.33
N ALA A 18 20.04 -11.27 8.58
CA ALA A 18 20.18 -10.20 9.56
C ALA A 18 21.18 -9.12 9.12
N ARG A 19 22.14 -9.46 8.26
CA ARG A 19 23.16 -8.53 7.76
C ARG A 19 22.77 -7.87 6.44
N ALA A 20 21.75 -8.37 5.76
CA ALA A 20 21.32 -7.83 4.47
C ALA A 20 20.40 -6.61 4.66
N HIS A 21 20.39 -5.71 3.69
CA HIS A 21 19.37 -4.67 3.61
C HIS A 21 18.00 -5.32 3.32
N GLU A 22 17.02 -5.10 4.20
CA GLU A 22 15.65 -5.55 3.99
C GLU A 22 14.71 -4.36 4.04
N THR A 23 14.25 -3.92 2.87
CA THR A 23 13.42 -2.71 2.76
C THR A 23 12.02 -2.95 3.31
N MET A 24 11.54 -2.00 4.11
CA MET A 24 10.14 -1.86 4.52
C MET A 24 9.56 -0.54 3.99
N CYS A 25 8.24 -0.51 3.82
CA CYS A 25 7.53 0.69 3.43
C CYS A 25 7.33 1.61 4.64
N ASN A 26 7.44 2.93 4.41
CA ASN A 26 7.25 3.99 5.38
C ASN A 26 6.01 4.83 4.98
N PRO A 27 4.82 4.53 5.53
CA PRO A 27 3.59 5.26 5.19
C PRO A 27 3.60 6.69 5.73
N LEU A 28 4.27 6.94 6.87
CA LEU A 28 4.39 8.27 7.46
C LEU A 28 5.24 9.20 6.57
N GLY A 29 6.35 8.68 6.06
CA GLY A 29 7.19 9.41 5.12
C GLY A 29 6.46 9.78 3.84
N GLN A 30 5.63 8.87 3.33
CA GLN A 30 4.78 9.15 2.16
C GLN A 30 3.74 10.24 2.45
N ALA A 31 3.03 10.17 3.59
CA ALA A 31 2.09 11.19 4.00
C ALA A 31 2.75 12.58 4.13
N ARG A 32 3.91 12.65 4.79
CA ARG A 32 4.68 13.91 4.95
C ARG A 32 5.09 14.54 3.63
N VAL A 33 5.49 13.72 2.65
CA VAL A 33 5.81 14.22 1.30
C VAL A 33 4.58 14.85 0.68
N LEU A 34 3.43 14.18 0.72
CA LEU A 34 2.20 14.70 0.13
C LEU A 34 1.65 15.94 0.87
N ASN A 35 1.79 16.00 2.21
CA ASN A 35 1.47 17.19 2.98
C ASN A 35 2.36 18.38 2.58
N LYS A 36 3.66 18.15 2.34
CA LYS A 36 4.58 19.18 1.85
C LYS A 36 4.18 19.69 0.46
N GLU A 37 3.73 18.80 -0.41
CA GLU A 37 3.21 19.15 -1.74
C GLU A 37 1.79 19.74 -1.68
N ARG A 38 1.16 19.80 -0.49
CA ARG A 38 -0.16 20.39 -0.23
C ARG A 38 -1.23 19.81 -1.15
N THR A 39 -1.29 18.48 -1.25
CA THR A 39 -2.33 17.82 -2.04
C THR A 39 -3.73 18.12 -1.48
N ASP A 40 -4.73 18.20 -2.35
CA ASP A 40 -6.13 18.44 -1.92
C ASP A 40 -6.88 17.15 -1.55
N LEU A 41 -6.45 16.03 -2.13
CA LEU A 41 -7.02 14.70 -1.93
C LEU A 41 -5.95 13.65 -2.18
N ASN A 42 -5.88 12.64 -1.32
CA ASN A 42 -5.03 11.46 -1.52
C ASN A 42 -5.89 10.22 -1.75
N ILE A 43 -5.52 9.42 -2.76
CA ILE A 43 -6.21 8.17 -3.10
C ILE A 43 -5.28 7.00 -2.82
N ILE A 44 -5.72 6.07 -1.98
CA ILE A 44 -5.02 4.84 -1.69
C ILE A 44 -5.41 3.76 -2.69
N LEU A 45 -4.39 3.11 -3.27
CA LEU A 45 -4.56 1.94 -4.13
C LEU A 45 -3.57 0.83 -3.72
N GLY A 46 -4.10 -0.28 -3.23
CA GLY A 46 -3.32 -1.48 -2.96
C GLY A 46 -2.41 -1.42 -1.73
N LEU A 47 -2.65 -0.50 -0.79
CA LEU A 47 -1.98 -0.52 0.51
C LEU A 47 -2.59 -1.57 1.43
N CYS A 48 -1.76 -2.23 2.24
CA CYS A 48 -2.29 -3.12 3.26
C CYS A 48 -2.91 -2.30 4.40
N ILE A 49 -3.84 -2.91 5.12
CA ILE A 49 -4.66 -2.23 6.13
C ILE A 49 -3.84 -1.44 7.16
N GLY A 50 -2.71 -1.98 7.64
CA GLY A 50 -1.85 -1.28 8.59
C GLY A 50 -1.17 -0.03 8.00
N HIS A 51 -0.77 -0.09 6.72
CA HIS A 51 -0.18 1.08 6.05
C HIS A 51 -1.23 2.13 5.71
N ASP A 52 -2.43 1.68 5.32
CA ASP A 52 -3.58 2.56 5.05
C ASP A 52 -3.93 3.38 6.30
N ILE A 53 -4.16 2.72 7.44
CA ILE A 53 -4.49 3.41 8.71
C ILE A 53 -3.44 4.46 9.07
N LEU A 54 -2.15 4.12 8.97
CA LEU A 54 -1.09 5.06 9.29
C LEU A 54 -1.02 6.22 8.30
N PHE A 55 -1.07 5.94 6.99
CA PHE A 55 -1.06 6.99 5.98
C PHE A 55 -2.24 7.96 6.18
N THR A 56 -3.44 7.42 6.33
CA THR A 56 -4.69 8.18 6.53
C THR A 56 -4.63 9.01 7.81
N LYS A 57 -4.09 8.47 8.91
CA LYS A 57 -3.94 9.21 10.17
C LYS A 57 -3.00 10.41 10.07
N TYR A 58 -1.96 10.34 9.25
CA TYR A 58 -0.92 11.37 9.16
C TYR A 58 -1.01 12.24 7.90
N SER A 59 -2.02 12.02 7.05
CA SER A 59 -2.32 12.86 5.90
C SER A 59 -3.10 14.10 6.37
N ASP A 60 -2.66 15.29 5.97
CA ASP A 60 -3.38 16.54 6.24
C ASP A 60 -4.58 16.68 5.30
N ALA A 61 -4.42 16.23 4.05
CA ALA A 61 -5.49 16.14 3.07
C ALA A 61 -6.42 14.95 3.37
N PRO A 62 -7.71 15.04 3.02
CA PRO A 62 -8.62 13.90 3.10
C PRO A 62 -8.07 12.73 2.28
N VAL A 63 -8.29 11.51 2.79
CA VAL A 63 -7.85 10.28 2.15
C VAL A 63 -9.06 9.41 1.86
N THR A 64 -9.08 8.81 0.66
CA THR A 64 -10.04 7.77 0.32
C THR A 64 -9.32 6.54 -0.20
N THR A 65 -9.83 5.36 0.16
CA THR A 65 -9.28 4.08 -0.29
C THR A 65 -10.10 3.58 -1.48
N LEU A 66 -9.46 3.51 -2.65
CA LEU A 66 -10.08 3.01 -3.87
C LEU A 66 -10.11 1.48 -3.91
N ALA A 67 -8.99 0.84 -3.55
CA ALA A 67 -8.93 -0.60 -3.34
C ALA A 67 -7.85 -0.95 -2.31
N VAL A 68 -8.18 -1.84 -1.38
CA VAL A 68 -7.23 -2.37 -0.39
C VAL A 68 -6.30 -3.41 -1.00
N LYS A 69 -5.12 -3.63 -0.41
CA LYS A 69 -4.18 -4.67 -0.89
C LYS A 69 -4.84 -6.03 -0.89
N ASP A 70 -4.76 -6.70 -2.04
CA ASP A 70 -5.15 -8.10 -2.18
C ASP A 70 -3.91 -9.00 -2.23
N ARG A 71 -3.85 -10.01 -1.36
CA ARG A 71 -2.78 -11.04 -1.41
C ARG A 71 -3.15 -12.20 -2.34
N VAL A 72 -4.43 -12.53 -2.47
CA VAL A 72 -4.94 -13.59 -3.35
C VAL A 72 -4.60 -13.26 -4.80
N LEU A 73 -4.77 -11.99 -5.18
CA LEU A 73 -4.44 -11.50 -6.52
C LEU A 73 -2.99 -11.00 -6.66
N ALA A 74 -2.04 -11.56 -5.92
CA ALA A 74 -0.62 -11.22 -6.03
C ALA A 74 -0.33 -9.70 -5.99
N HIS A 75 -1.04 -8.97 -5.12
CA HIS A 75 -0.93 -7.51 -4.95
C HIS A 75 -1.52 -6.67 -6.09
N ASN A 76 -2.37 -7.27 -6.92
CA ASN A 76 -3.18 -6.61 -7.93
C ASN A 76 -4.68 -6.61 -7.54
N PRO A 77 -5.11 -5.70 -6.64
CA PRO A 77 -6.47 -5.74 -6.09
C PRO A 77 -7.57 -5.48 -7.12
N LEU A 78 -7.28 -4.76 -8.21
CA LEU A 78 -8.26 -4.54 -9.27
C LEU A 78 -8.38 -5.73 -10.22
N GLY A 79 -7.52 -6.75 -10.10
CA GLY A 79 -7.57 -7.95 -10.93
C GLY A 79 -8.93 -8.66 -10.86
N ALA A 80 -9.62 -8.65 -9.73
CA ALA A 80 -10.97 -9.21 -9.61
C ALA A 80 -11.98 -8.45 -10.49
N VAL A 81 -11.79 -7.14 -10.68
CA VAL A 81 -12.73 -6.28 -11.39
C VAL A 81 -12.56 -6.41 -12.90
N TYR A 82 -11.32 -6.45 -13.41
CA TYR A 82 -11.09 -6.40 -14.85
C TYR A 82 -10.61 -7.72 -15.47
N SER A 83 -10.21 -8.72 -14.68
CA SER A 83 -9.73 -9.99 -15.24
C SER A 83 -10.90 -10.78 -15.82
N GLY A 84 -10.87 -11.02 -17.13
CA GLY A 84 -11.86 -11.87 -17.79
C GLY A 84 -11.94 -13.27 -17.20
N TYR A 85 -10.84 -13.80 -16.65
CA TYR A 85 -10.88 -15.07 -15.92
C TYR A 85 -11.74 -14.97 -14.64
N TYR A 86 -11.60 -13.90 -13.86
CA TYR A 86 -12.38 -13.71 -12.63
C TYR A 86 -13.84 -13.42 -12.95
N LEU A 87 -14.09 -12.51 -13.89
CA LEU A 87 -15.45 -12.19 -14.33
C LEU A 87 -16.19 -13.46 -14.78
N LYS A 88 -15.59 -14.24 -15.68
CA LYS A 88 -16.22 -15.45 -16.22
C LYS A 88 -16.27 -16.61 -15.23
N ASN A 89 -15.13 -16.98 -14.63
CA ASN A 89 -14.99 -18.25 -13.92
C ASN A 89 -15.20 -18.15 -12.40
N VAL A 90 -15.14 -16.95 -11.82
CA VAL A 90 -15.33 -16.74 -10.38
C VAL A 90 -16.67 -16.06 -10.11
N PHE A 91 -17.01 -15.01 -10.86
CA PHE A 91 -18.24 -14.24 -10.66
C PHE A 91 -19.40 -14.65 -11.58
N GLY A 92 -19.14 -15.45 -12.61
CA GLY A 92 -20.18 -15.89 -13.55
C GLY A 92 -20.79 -14.74 -14.37
N MET A 93 -20.02 -13.68 -14.60
CA MET A 93 -20.41 -12.51 -15.36
C MET A 93 -19.93 -12.70 -16.81
N GLU A 94 -20.88 -12.70 -17.76
CA GLU A 94 -20.64 -12.63 -19.21
C GLU A 94 -20.85 -11.20 -19.72
#